data_AF-A0A7C8DCU8-F1
#
_entry.id   AF-A0A7C8DCU8-F1
#
_cell.length_a   1.000
_cell.length_b   1.000
_cell.length_c   1.000
_cell.angle_alpha   90.00
_cell.angle_beta   90.00
_cell.angle_gamma   90.00
#
_symmetry.space_group_name_H-M   'P 1'
#
loop_
_entity.id
_entity.type
_entity.pdbx_description
1 polymer ?
#
loop_
_entity_poly.entity_id
_entity_poly.type
_entity_poly.pdbx_seq_one_letter_code
_entity_poly.pdbx_strand_id
1 'polypeptide(L)'
;MSDWIDCENCGDQFEIRVFQRSHGYCSSCRQRMKPLDLELLCAAEGAVAGYGDGRVSRGDLQEIMVIIRGTGWFSPVEKATFELIHRNYRFTSAAEKLYHTELGNWPKN
;
A
#
# COMPACT_ATOMS: atom_id res chain seq x y z
N MET A 1 12.86 3.76 13.38
CA MET A 1 12.27 3.65 12.03
C MET A 1 11.82 2.22 11.83
N SER A 2 10.73 1.98 11.11
CA SER A 2 10.32 0.64 10.70
C SER A 2 11.26 0.09 9.65
N ASP A 3 11.92 -1.02 9.97
CA ASP A 3 12.99 -1.69 9.23
C ASP A 3 12.77 -1.90 7.73
N TRP A 4 11.53 -1.87 7.22
CA TRP A 4 11.26 -2.05 5.79
C TRP A 4 11.34 -0.74 4.98
N ILE A 5 11.17 0.43 5.60
CA ILE A 5 11.30 1.73 4.92
C ILE A 5 12.74 1.93 4.43
N ASP A 6 13.72 1.38 5.16
CA ASP A 6 15.14 1.48 4.86
C ASP A 6 15.64 0.36 3.89
N CYS A 7 14.73 -0.37 3.23
CA CYS A 7 15.07 -1.42 2.25
C CYS A 7 15.56 -0.87 0.88
N GLU A 8 16.30 0.25 0.88
CA GLU A 8 16.74 1.01 -0.30
C GLU A 8 17.68 0.23 -1.26
N ASN A 9 18.22 -0.92 -0.85
CA ASN A 9 19.21 -1.69 -1.63
C ASN A 9 18.67 -2.98 -2.28
N CYS A 10 17.35 -3.12 -2.41
CA CYS A 10 16.79 -4.16 -3.29
C CYS A 10 16.87 -3.66 -4.74
N GLY A 11 18.07 -3.75 -5.31
CA GLY A 11 18.29 -3.48 -6.73
C GLY A 11 17.32 -4.29 -7.58
N ASP A 12 16.69 -3.59 -8.52
CA ASP A 12 15.82 -4.08 -9.59
C ASP A 12 14.29 -4.06 -9.31
N GLN A 13 13.71 -2.95 -9.76
CA GLN A 13 12.35 -2.71 -10.29
C GLN A 13 11.19 -3.56 -9.76
N PHE A 14 10.31 -2.87 -9.03
CA PHE A 14 9.04 -3.35 -8.52
C PHE A 14 7.94 -3.31 -9.60
N GLU A 15 7.44 -4.48 -10.00
CA GLU A 15 6.02 -4.63 -10.35
C GLU A 15 5.35 -5.31 -9.16
N ILE A 16 4.41 -4.63 -8.50
CA ILE A 16 3.63 -5.27 -7.45
C ILE A 16 2.57 -6.14 -8.14
N ARG A 17 2.84 -7.45 -8.15
CA ARG A 17 1.89 -8.53 -8.46
C ARG A 17 2.11 -9.67 -7.48
N VAL A 18 1.54 -9.58 -6.28
CA VAL A 18 1.60 -10.60 -5.22
C VAL A 18 1.12 -11.98 -5.71
N PHE A 19 0.33 -12.04 -6.78
CA PHE A 19 -0.20 -13.30 -7.33
C PHE A 19 0.54 -13.91 -8.54
N GLN A 20 1.60 -13.31 -9.09
CA GLN A 20 2.45 -14.03 -10.08
C GLN A 20 3.97 -13.85 -9.85
N ARG A 21 4.54 -14.91 -9.25
CA ARG A 21 5.89 -15.50 -9.36
C ARG A 21 7.00 -14.63 -9.98
N SER A 22 7.76 -13.92 -9.13
CA SER A 22 9.14 -14.31 -8.74
C SER A 22 9.99 -13.15 -8.20
N HIS A 23 9.47 -11.91 -8.16
CA HIS A 23 10.17 -10.78 -7.56
C HIS A 23 9.23 -10.00 -6.64
N GLY A 24 8.96 -10.59 -5.47
CA GLY A 24 8.38 -9.86 -4.34
C GLY A 24 9.47 -9.12 -3.57
N TYR A 25 9.06 -8.26 -2.62
CA TYR A 25 9.94 -7.70 -1.59
C TYR A 25 11.06 -8.66 -1.21
N CYS A 26 12.29 -8.16 -1.10
CA CYS A 26 13.41 -8.97 -0.61
C CYS A 26 12.94 -9.76 0.61
N SER A 27 13.19 -11.07 0.60
CA SER A 27 12.63 -12.02 1.57
C SER A 27 12.90 -11.60 3.02
N SER A 28 14.01 -10.89 3.25
CA SER A 28 14.36 -10.27 4.53
C SER A 28 13.43 -9.11 4.94
N CYS A 29 13.05 -8.24 4.00
CA CYS A 29 12.11 -7.14 4.24
C CYS A 29 10.69 -7.66 4.52
N ARG A 30 10.25 -8.73 3.84
CA ARG A 30 8.95 -9.37 4.10
C ARG A 30 8.85 -9.97 5.50
N GLN A 31 9.93 -10.56 6.02
CA GLN A 31 9.96 -11.13 7.38
C GLN A 31 9.82 -10.07 8.48
N ARG A 32 10.16 -8.81 8.19
CA ARG A 32 10.14 -7.70 9.15
C ARG A 32 8.94 -6.77 9.01
N MET A 33 8.12 -6.94 7.98
CA MET A 33 6.89 -6.17 7.83
C MET A 33 5.89 -6.54 8.92
N LYS A 34 5.18 -5.51 9.42
CA LYS A 34 4.06 -5.77 10.33
C LYS A 34 2.92 -6.43 9.57
N PRO A 35 2.08 -7.25 10.25
CA PRO A 35 0.90 -7.85 9.63
C PRO A 35 0.00 -6.83 8.91
N LEU A 36 -0.13 -5.63 9.47
CA LEU A 36 -0.92 -4.55 8.87
C LEU A 36 -0.34 -4.05 7.54
N ASP A 37 0.98 -3.85 7.45
CA ASP A 37 1.62 -3.40 6.20
C ASP A 37 1.42 -4.44 5.09
N LEU A 38 1.51 -5.73 5.44
CA LEU A 38 1.21 -6.83 4.52
C LEU A 38 -0.26 -6.83 4.09
N GLU A 39 -1.18 -6.58 5.02
CA GLU A 39 -2.61 -6.52 4.74
C GLU A 39 -2.95 -5.38 3.77
N LEU A 40 -2.36 -4.19 3.94
CA LEU A 40 -2.53 -3.06 3.02
C LEU A 40 -2.05 -3.38 1.61
N LEU A 41 -0.87 -4.04 1.50
CA LEU A 41 -0.33 -4.46 0.21
C LEU A 41 -1.22 -5.51 -0.46
N CYS A 42 -1.70 -6.50 0.30
CA CYS A 42 -2.64 -7.50 -0.19
C CYS A 42 -3.98 -6.89 -0.65
N ALA A 43 -4.48 -5.87 0.05
CA ALA A 43 -5.70 -5.19 -0.35
C ALA A 43 -5.53 -4.44 -1.69
N ALA A 44 -4.41 -3.74 -1.87
CA ALA A 44 -4.10 -3.07 -3.14
C ALA A 44 -3.95 -4.04 -4.32
N GLU A 45 -3.36 -5.20 -4.06
CA GLU A 45 -3.27 -6.30 -5.04
C GLU A 45 -4.63 -6.85 -5.41
N GLY A 46 -5.45 -7.17 -4.41
CA GLY A 46 -6.81 -7.64 -4.61
C GLY A 46 -7.64 -6.68 -5.46
N ALA A 47 -7.46 -5.38 -5.23
CA ALA A 47 -8.14 -4.31 -5.99
C ALA A 47 -7.83 -4.38 -7.50
N VAL A 48 -6.58 -4.66 -7.88
CA VAL A 48 -6.17 -4.69 -9.30
C VAL A 48 -6.20 -6.09 -9.93
N ALA A 49 -6.26 -7.16 -9.12
CA ALA A 49 -6.30 -8.54 -9.59
C ALA A 49 -7.70 -9.00 -10.06
N GLY A 50 -8.75 -8.23 -9.77
CA GLY A 50 -10.15 -8.54 -10.10
C GLY A 50 -10.57 -8.18 -11.54
N TYR A 51 -11.89 -8.20 -11.79
CA TYR A 51 -12.54 -7.87 -13.09
C TYR A 51 -12.59 -6.35 -13.40
N GLY A 52 -11.55 -5.61 -13.00
CA GLY A 52 -11.44 -4.17 -13.20
C GLY A 52 -10.56 -3.80 -14.39
N ASP A 53 -10.33 -2.50 -14.57
CA ASP A 53 -9.40 -1.96 -15.58
C ASP A 53 -7.94 -1.88 -15.08
N GLY A 54 -7.62 -2.65 -14.03
CA GLY A 54 -6.32 -2.67 -13.39
C GLY A 54 -6.00 -1.41 -12.57
N ARG A 55 -7.01 -0.60 -12.21
CA ARG A 55 -6.86 0.58 -11.36
C ARG A 55 -7.55 0.40 -10.02
N VAL A 56 -6.98 1.01 -8.98
CA VAL A 56 -7.60 1.14 -7.66
C VAL A 56 -8.77 2.12 -7.77
N SER A 57 -9.98 1.61 -7.52
CA SER A 57 -11.20 2.40 -7.50
C SER A 57 -11.35 3.15 -6.18
N ARG A 58 -12.32 4.07 -6.13
CA ARG A 58 -12.65 4.76 -4.86
C ARG A 58 -13.11 3.76 -3.79
N GLY A 59 -13.84 2.70 -4.17
CA GLY A 59 -14.33 1.68 -3.25
C GLY A 59 -13.18 0.89 -2.63
N ASP A 60 -12.26 0.42 -3.46
CA ASP A 60 -11.06 -0.31 -3.01
C ASP A 60 -10.23 0.55 -2.04
N LEU A 61 -10.08 1.84 -2.36
CA LEU A 61 -9.37 2.76 -1.47
C LEU A 61 -10.09 2.96 -0.14
N GLN A 62 -11.43 2.98 -0.12
CA GLN A 62 -12.18 3.04 1.13
C GLN A 62 -11.96 1.79 1.99
N GLU A 63 -11.86 0.60 1.40
CA GLU A 63 -11.54 -0.64 2.11
C GLU A 63 -10.14 -0.60 2.72
N ILE A 64 -9.14 -0.13 1.94
CA ILE A 64 -7.77 0.11 2.44
C ILE A 64 -7.81 1.08 3.64
N MET A 65 -8.59 2.16 3.57
CA MET A 65 -8.71 3.11 4.68
C MET A 65 -9.41 2.53 5.91
N VAL A 66 -10.34 1.59 5.75
CA VAL A 66 -10.96 0.88 6.88
C VAL A 66 -9.92 0.06 7.64
N ILE A 67 -9.00 -0.61 6.92
CA ILE A 67 -7.89 -1.36 7.52
C ILE A 67 -6.99 -0.42 8.35
N ILE A 68 -6.58 0.72 7.77
CA ILE A 68 -5.76 1.73 8.47
C ILE A 68 -6.47 2.28 9.73
N ARG A 69 -7.76 2.59 9.63
CA ARG A 69 -8.52 3.18 10.75
C ARG A 69 -8.84 2.15 11.84
N GLY A 70 -9.07 0.89 11.46
CA GLY A 70 -9.44 -0.19 12.37
C GLY A 70 -8.35 -0.55 13.38
N THR A 71 -7.08 -0.25 13.06
CA THR A 71 -5.96 -0.50 13.97
C THR A 71 -5.68 0.68 14.91
N GLY A 72 -6.39 1.80 14.77
CA GLY A 72 -6.32 2.95 15.66
C GLY A 72 -5.06 3.81 15.50
N TRP A 73 -4.21 3.55 14.50
CA TRP A 73 -2.95 4.27 14.33
C TRP A 73 -2.74 4.76 12.90
N PHE A 74 -2.32 6.02 12.81
CA PHE A 74 -1.79 6.67 11.62
C PHE A 74 -0.27 6.81 11.78
N SER A 75 0.42 5.69 11.98
CA SER A 75 1.86 5.70 12.21
C SER A 75 2.61 6.14 10.93
N PRO A 76 3.85 6.65 11.07
CA PRO A 76 4.70 6.95 9.92
C PRO A 76 4.91 5.73 9.00
N VAL A 77 4.80 4.52 9.55
CA VAL A 77 4.98 3.25 8.83
C VAL A 77 3.81 2.99 7.90
N GLU A 78 2.57 3.00 8.43
CA GLU A 78 1.38 2.80 7.61
C GLU A 78 1.25 3.89 6.55
N LYS A 79 1.66 5.13 6.87
CA LYS A 79 1.73 6.22 5.90
C LYS A 79 2.67 5.89 4.76
N ALA A 80 3.88 5.43 5.06
CA ALA A 80 4.85 5.05 4.04
C ALA A 80 4.33 3.88 3.19
N THR A 81 3.66 2.89 3.79
CA THR A 81 3.01 1.78 3.07
C THR A 81 1.94 2.32 2.12
N PHE A 82 1.12 3.25 2.59
CA PHE A 82 0.05 3.86 1.81
C PHE A 82 0.58 4.70 0.63
N GLU A 83 1.63 5.49 0.86
CA GLU A 83 2.35 6.22 -0.19
C GLU A 83 3.05 5.29 -1.19
N LEU A 84 3.51 4.12 -0.74
CA LEU A 84 4.09 3.11 -1.61
C LEU A 84 3.04 2.50 -2.54
N ILE A 85 1.85 2.20 -2.02
CA ILE A 85 0.71 1.76 -2.84
C ILE A 85 0.39 2.82 -3.89
N HIS A 86 0.26 4.09 -3.50
CA HIS A 86 -0.02 5.17 -4.45
C HIS A 86 1.04 5.31 -5.56
N ARG A 87 2.33 5.13 -5.23
CA ARG A 87 3.43 5.20 -6.21
C ARG A 87 3.42 4.07 -7.24
N ASN A 88 2.93 2.89 -6.88
CA ASN A 88 3.06 1.68 -7.70
C ASN A 88 1.77 1.23 -8.38
N TYR A 89 0.61 1.67 -7.89
CA TYR A 89 -0.68 1.34 -8.50
C TYR A 89 -1.29 2.55 -9.18
N ARG A 90 -2.04 2.30 -10.25
CA ARG A 90 -2.81 3.35 -10.93
C ARG A 90 -4.13 3.54 -10.22
N PHE A 91 -4.46 4.78 -9.89
CA PHE A 91 -5.71 5.11 -9.22
C PHE A 91 -6.71 5.67 -10.25
N THR A 92 -7.99 5.44 -10.01
CA THR A 92 -9.05 6.19 -10.70
C THR A 92 -9.06 7.64 -10.22
N SER A 93 -9.58 8.59 -11.01
CA SER A 93 -9.65 10.00 -10.57
C SER A 93 -10.46 10.20 -9.28
N ALA A 94 -11.42 9.32 -9.00
CA ALA A 94 -12.18 9.33 -7.76
C ALA A 94 -11.35 8.82 -6.57
N ALA A 95 -10.52 7.80 -6.79
CA ALA A 95 -9.58 7.30 -5.78
C ALA A 95 -8.47 8.33 -5.51
N GLU A 96 -7.93 9.00 -6.52
CA GLU A 96 -6.92 10.07 -6.35
C GLU A 96 -7.40 11.19 -5.43
N LYS A 97 -8.63 11.68 -5.66
CA LYS A 97 -9.23 12.72 -4.81
C LYS A 97 -9.35 12.27 -3.35
N LEU A 98 -9.78 11.03 -3.15
CA LEU A 98 -9.90 10.45 -1.81
C LEU A 98 -8.51 10.27 -1.17
N TYR A 99 -7.53 9.75 -1.91
CA TYR A 99 -6.15 9.58 -1.44
C TYR A 99 -5.57 10.89 -0.90
N HIS A 100 -5.65 11.98 -1.67
CA HIS A 100 -5.16 13.28 -1.22
C HIS A 100 -5.93 13.84 -0.01
N THR A 101 -7.23 13.57 0.08
CA THR A 101 -8.04 13.97 1.23
C THR A 101 -7.57 13.24 2.49
N GLU A 102 -7.39 11.92 2.42
CA GLU A 102 -6.92 11.11 3.55
C GLU A 102 -5.49 11.47 3.96
N LEU A 103 -4.60 11.69 2.99
CA LEU A 103 -3.23 12.11 3.26
C LEU A 103 -3.16 13.51 3.91
N GLY A 104 -4.06 14.42 3.52
CA GLY A 104 -4.18 15.74 4.14
C GLY A 104 -4.72 15.70 5.57
N ASN A 105 -5.57 14.72 5.88
CA ASN A 105 -6.11 14.46 7.21
C ASN A 105 -5.13 13.67 8.11
N TRP A 106 -4.03 13.16 7.55
CA TRP A 106 -3.03 12.43 8.31
C TRP A 106 -2.44 13.32 9.41
N PRO A 107 -2.31 12.84 10.66
CA PRO A 107 -1.69 13.61 11.74
C PRO A 107 -0.30 14.13 11.33
N LYS A 108 -0.13 15.45 11.43
CA LYS A 108 1.15 16.13 11.22
C LYS A 108 1.87 16.17 12.57
N ASN A 109 2.46 15.03 12.95
CA ASN A 109 3.37 14.98 14.11
C ASN A 109 4.73 15.53 13.73
#